data_AF-A0A446CSC6-F1
#
_entry.id   AF-A0A446CSC6-F1
#
_cell.length_a   1.000
_cell.length_b   1.000
_cell.length_c   1.000
_cell.angle_alpha   90.00
_cell.angle_beta   90.00
_cell.angle_gamma   90.00
#
_symmetry.space_group_name_H-M   'P 1'
#
loop_
_entity.id
_entity.type
_entity.pdbx_description
1 polymer ?
#
loop_
_entity_poly.entity_id
_entity_poly.type
_entity_poly.pdbx_seq_one_letter_code
_entity_poly.pdbx_strand_id
1 'polypeptide(L)'
;MLASDTRAAMTAPITLTELEERLAAPGGAELRASLVQRMAALEAAAREQLERGLAPAAFQNGQALADAARAAQEVLAASHFPTQSAPGAPAAPLPFNSLSR
;
A
#
# COMPACT_ATOMS: atom_id res chain seq x y z
N MET A 1 -40.28 -5.46 15.82
CA MET A 1 -40.14 -5.85 14.40
C MET A 1 -39.17 -4.84 13.80
N LEU A 2 -37.86 -5.09 13.77
CA LEU A 2 -37.12 -5.88 12.75
C LEU A 2 -37.56 -5.48 11.33
N ALA A 3 -36.71 -5.13 10.38
CA ALA A 3 -35.28 -4.86 10.27
C ALA A 3 -35.07 -4.34 8.83
N SER A 4 -33.86 -3.84 8.54
CA SER A 4 -33.26 -3.85 7.20
C SER A 4 -33.64 -2.70 6.26
N ASP A 5 -32.86 -1.64 6.28
CA ASP A 5 -32.23 -1.16 5.04
C ASP A 5 -30.90 -0.46 5.36
N THR A 6 -29.96 -1.26 5.86
CA THR A 6 -28.58 -0.86 6.15
C THR A 6 -27.66 -1.65 5.22
N ARG A 7 -27.70 -1.40 3.90
CA ARG A 7 -26.66 -1.95 3.01
C ARG A 7 -26.56 -1.38 1.60
N ALA A 8 -27.42 -0.44 1.21
CA ALA A 8 -27.39 0.18 -0.12
C ALA A 8 -26.76 1.59 -0.15
N ALA A 9 -25.91 1.93 0.83
CA ALA A 9 -24.95 3.01 0.64
C ALA A 9 -23.94 2.55 -0.42
N MET A 10 -24.31 2.79 -1.67
CA MET A 10 -23.57 2.66 -2.91
C MET A 10 -22.07 2.57 -2.69
N THR A 11 -21.52 1.39 -2.99
CA THR A 11 -20.13 1.11 -3.30
C THR A 11 -19.64 2.08 -4.39
N ALA A 12 -19.29 3.30 -4.00
CA ALA A 12 -18.52 4.17 -4.87
C ALA A 12 -17.18 3.46 -5.12
N PRO A 13 -16.75 3.28 -6.37
CA PRO A 13 -15.41 2.77 -6.63
C PRO A 13 -14.45 3.74 -5.94
N ILE A 14 -13.74 3.26 -4.91
CA ILE A 14 -12.70 4.04 -4.25
C ILE A 14 -11.71 4.34 -5.38
N THR A 15 -11.64 5.59 -5.81
CA THR A 15 -10.66 6.01 -6.80
C THR A 15 -9.33 5.88 -6.11
N LEU A 16 -8.62 4.79 -6.39
CA LEU A 16 -7.30 4.55 -5.88
C LEU A 16 -6.43 5.75 -6.27
N THR A 17 -5.65 6.26 -5.33
CA THR A 17 -4.63 7.25 -5.71
C THR A 17 -3.62 6.58 -6.64
N GLU A 18 -2.93 7.35 -7.48
CA GLU A 18 -1.94 6.83 -8.44
C GLU A 18 -0.91 5.89 -7.77
N LEU A 19 -0.54 6.19 -6.51
CA LEU A 19 0.35 5.34 -5.73
C LEU A 19 -0.27 3.96 -5.43
N GLU A 20 -1.55 3.93 -5.06
CA GLU A 20 -2.25 2.70 -4.71
C GLU A 20 -2.51 1.83 -5.95
N GLU A 21 -2.79 2.45 -7.10
CA GLU A 21 -2.88 1.75 -8.39
C GLU A 21 -1.55 1.07 -8.75
N ARG A 22 -0.43 1.78 -8.58
CA ARG A 22 0.91 1.24 -8.82
C ARG A 22 1.31 0.14 -7.84
N LEU A 23 0.84 0.22 -6.60
CA LEU A 23 1.07 -0.82 -5.58
C LEU A 23 0.15 -2.04 -5.76
N ALA A 24 -0.99 -1.88 -6.43
CA ALA A 24 -1.89 -2.98 -6.79
C ALA A 24 -1.50 -3.70 -8.10
N ALA A 25 -0.63 -3.10 -8.93
CA ALA A 25 -0.14 -3.68 -10.17
C ALA A 25 0.85 -4.87 -9.94
N PRO A 26 1.04 -5.76 -10.93
CA PRO A 26 2.14 -6.73 -10.92
C PRO A 26 3.48 -6.01 -10.78
N GLY A 27 4.24 -6.29 -9.72
CA GLY A 27 5.44 -5.52 -9.35
C GLY A 27 5.26 -4.57 -8.14
N GLY A 28 4.02 -4.45 -7.65
CA GLY A 28 3.68 -3.58 -6.51
C GLY A 28 4.34 -4.02 -5.20
N ALA A 29 4.63 -5.32 -5.03
CA ALA A 29 5.35 -5.84 -3.87
C ALA A 29 6.81 -5.38 -3.86
N GLU A 30 7.52 -5.44 -4.98
CA GLU A 30 8.89 -4.91 -5.10
C GLU A 30 8.91 -3.39 -4.95
N LEU A 31 7.94 -2.69 -5.54
CA LEU A 31 7.80 -1.24 -5.38
C LEU A 31 7.57 -0.87 -3.91
N ARG A 32 6.68 -1.58 -3.21
CA ARG A 32 6.44 -1.39 -1.77
C ARG A 32 7.71 -1.62 -0.96
N ALA A 33 8.43 -2.71 -1.23
CA ALA A 33 9.69 -3.01 -0.55
C ALA A 33 10.73 -1.91 -0.77
N SER A 34 10.86 -1.41 -2.00
CA SER A 34 11.77 -0.31 -2.32
C SER A 34 11.40 0.99 -1.60
N LEU A 35 10.10 1.32 -1.53
CA LEU A 35 9.61 2.50 -0.81
C LEU A 35 9.86 2.38 0.69
N VAL A 36 9.58 1.22 1.29
CA VAL A 36 9.85 0.97 2.72
C VAL A 36 11.35 1.12 3.01
N GLN A 37 12.22 0.54 2.19
CA GLN A 37 13.67 0.68 2.36
C GLN A 37 14.14 2.13 2.25
N ARG A 38 13.60 2.90 1.31
CA ARG A 38 13.93 4.33 1.15
C ARG A 38 13.48 5.15 2.36
N MET A 39 12.28 4.90 2.88
CA MET A 39 11.78 5.61 4.05
C MET A 39 12.57 5.25 5.32
N ALA A 40 12.94 3.98 5.48
CA ALA A 40 13.79 3.54 6.59
C ALA A 40 15.19 4.19 6.54
N ALA A 41 15.80 4.27 5.36
CA ALA A 41 17.09 4.93 5.18
C ALA A 41 17.02 6.44 5.49
N LEU A 42 15.93 7.09 5.06
CA LEU A 42 15.71 8.52 5.31
C LEU A 42 15.46 8.80 6.80
N GLU A 43 14.68 7.96 7.48
CA GLU A 43 14.49 8.03 8.93
C GLU A 43 15.81 7.84 9.69
N ALA A 44 16.60 6.82 9.33
CA ALA A 44 17.89 6.54 9.95
C ALA A 44 18.86 7.72 9.80
N ALA A 45 18.95 8.30 8.59
CA ALA A 45 19.77 9.47 8.34
C ALA A 45 19.31 10.70 9.15
N ALA A 46 17.99 10.92 9.25
CA ALA A 46 17.45 12.01 10.05
C ALA A 46 17.77 11.84 11.55
N ARG A 47 17.62 10.63 12.08
CA ARG A 47 17.97 10.30 13.48
C ARG A 47 19.45 10.49 13.75
N GLU A 48 20.32 10.02 12.87
CA GLU A 48 21.77 10.18 13.02
C GLU A 48 22.17 11.67 13.05
N GLN A 49 21.52 12.50 12.24
CA GLN A 49 21.74 13.94 12.26
C GLN A 49 21.26 14.58 13.57
N LEU A 50 20.12 14.13 14.12
CA LEU A 50 19.64 14.60 15.42
C LEU A 50 20.61 14.22 16.55
N GLU A 51 21.16 13.01 16.53
CA GLU A 51 22.15 12.52 17.51
C GLU A 51 23.48 13.27 17.47
N ARG A 52 23.91 13.69 16.27
CA ARG A 52 25.12 14.53 16.10
C ARG A 52 24.97 15.95 16.69
N GLY A 53 23.74 16.36 17.00
CA GLY A 53 23.44 17.70 17.48
C GLY A 53 23.27 18.69 16.32
N LEU A 54 22.09 19.30 16.25
CA LEU A 54 21.74 20.29 15.25
C LEU A 54 21.42 21.63 15.91
N ALA A 55 21.55 22.71 15.14
CA ALA A 55 21.02 24.00 15.55
C ALA A 55 19.50 23.91 15.77
N PRO A 56 18.90 24.69 16.70
CA PRO A 56 17.50 24.54 17.10
C PRO A 56 16.48 24.55 15.95
N ALA A 57 16.69 25.37 14.94
CA ALA A 57 15.82 25.42 13.75
C ALA A 57 15.96 24.16 12.87
N ALA A 58 17.16 23.61 12.75
CA ALA A 58 17.41 22.38 12.00
C ALA A 58 16.96 21.12 12.77
N PHE A 59 16.98 21.17 14.11
CA PHE A 59 16.49 20.09 14.95
C PHE A 59 14.99 19.83 14.75
N GLN A 60 14.15 20.88 14.74
CA GLN A 60 12.70 20.73 14.50
C GLN A 60 12.41 20.14 13.12
N ASN A 61 13.15 20.58 12.10
CA ASN A 61 13.02 20.04 10.75
C ASN A 61 13.47 18.57 10.68
N GLY A 62 14.57 18.20 11.34
CA GLY A 62 15.05 16.82 11.43
C GLY A 62 14.07 15.90 12.13
N GLN A 63 13.45 16.38 13.22
CA GLN A 63 12.43 15.64 13.95
C GLN A 63 11.17 15.43 13.10
N ALA A 64 10.66 16.48 12.47
CA ALA A 64 9.51 16.40 11.57
C ALA A 64 9.76 15.44 10.40
N LEU A 65 10.98 15.43 9.87
CA LEU A 65 11.39 14.51 8.80
C LEU A 65 11.38 13.05 9.27
N ALA A 66 11.95 12.76 10.43
CA ALA A 66 11.96 11.42 11.00
C ALA A 66 10.53 10.92 11.28
N ASP A 67 9.68 11.78 11.86
CA ASP A 67 8.29 11.44 12.15
C ASP A 67 7.46 11.24 10.87
N ALA A 68 7.65 12.08 9.85
CA ALA A 68 6.99 11.91 8.55
C ALA A 68 7.41 10.62 7.85
N ALA A 69 8.71 10.28 7.89
CA ALA A 69 9.23 9.04 7.32
C ALA A 69 8.64 7.80 8.01
N ARG A 70 8.50 7.84 9.34
CA ARG A 70 7.88 6.77 10.12
C ARG A 70 6.39 6.65 9.80
N ALA A 71 5.66 7.76 9.76
CA ALA A 71 4.24 7.75 9.39
C ALA A 71 4.01 7.20 7.97
N ALA A 72 4.89 7.53 7.02
CA ALA A 72 4.83 6.97 5.67
C ALA A 72 5.04 5.44 5.65
N GLN A 73 5.96 4.92 6.47
CA GLN A 73 6.15 3.47 6.63
C GLN A 73 4.91 2.80 7.25
N GLU A 74 4.29 3.43 8.25
CA GLU A 74 3.07 2.93 8.88
C GLU A 74 1.90 2.87 7.87
N VAL A 75 1.72 3.89 7.04
CA VAL A 75 0.74 3.88 5.95
C VAL A 75 1.06 2.77 4.96
N LEU A 76 2.30 2.69 4.48
CA LEU A 76 2.73 1.64 3.57
C LEU A 76 2.58 0.25 4.18
N ALA A 77 2.65 0.08 5.50
CA ALA A 77 2.45 -1.20 6.19
C ALA A 77 0.95 -1.54 6.37
N ALA A 78 0.13 -0.55 6.72
CA ALA A 78 -1.30 -0.69 6.94
C ALA A 78 -2.10 -0.93 5.65
N SER A 79 -1.59 -0.49 4.50
CA SER A 79 -2.26 -0.69 3.22
C SER A 79 -2.31 -2.18 2.82
N HIS A 80 -3.47 -2.79 3.09
CA HIS A 80 -3.91 -4.01 2.44
C HIS A 80 -4.42 -3.64 1.04
N PHE A 81 -3.51 -3.46 0.09
CA PHE A 81 -3.93 -3.30 -1.30
C PHE A 81 -4.57 -4.60 -1.76
N PRO A 82 -5.84 -4.58 -2.22
CA PRO A 82 -6.38 -5.73 -2.88
C PRO A 82 -5.51 -5.97 -4.11
N THR A 83 -4.69 -7.03 -4.09
CA THR A 83 -4.07 -7.57 -5.29
C THR A 83 -5.20 -7.70 -6.31
N GLN A 84 -5.15 -6.89 -7.37
CA GLN A 84 -6.01 -7.14 -8.51
C GLN A 84 -5.60 -8.52 -9.01
N SER A 85 -6.42 -9.52 -8.68
CA SER A 85 -6.29 -10.84 -9.27
C SER A 85 -6.41 -10.62 -10.77
N ALA A 86 -5.30 -10.79 -11.48
CA ALA A 86 -5.21 -10.52 -12.90
C ALA A 86 -6.38 -11.21 -13.62
N PRO A 87 -7.26 -10.48 -14.34
CA PRO A 87 -8.27 -11.10 -15.17
C PRO A 87 -7.57 -11.61 -16.43
N GLY A 88 -6.93 -12.78 -16.38
CA GLY A 88 -6.17 -13.22 -17.53
C GLY A 88 -5.34 -14.49 -17.44
N ALA A 89 -5.54 -15.37 -16.46
CA ALA A 89 -5.14 -16.75 -16.67
C ALA A 89 -6.24 -17.40 -17.54
N PRO A 90 -5.98 -17.78 -18.81
CA PRO A 90 -6.94 -18.55 -19.57
C PRO A 90 -7.21 -19.83 -18.79
N ALA A 91 -8.45 -20.00 -18.33
CA ALA A 91 -8.88 -21.27 -17.77
C ALA A 91 -8.53 -22.36 -18.77
N ALA A 92 -7.75 -23.35 -18.33
CA ALA A 92 -7.41 -24.50 -19.16
C ALA A 92 -8.70 -25.07 -19.76
N PRO A 93 -8.73 -25.39 -21.06
CA PRO A 93 -9.94 -25.89 -21.69
C PRO A 93 -10.36 -27.17 -20.97
N LEU A 94 -11.57 -27.15 -20.42
CA LEU A 94 -12.18 -28.32 -19.80
C LEU A 94 -12.18 -29.46 -20.83
N PRO A 95 -11.75 -30.69 -20.47
CA PRO A 95 -11.85 -31.81 -21.39
C PRO A 95 -13.33 -32.03 -21.72
N PHE A 96 -13.66 -32.07 -23.01
CA PHE A 96 -14.99 -32.41 -23.48
C PHE A 96 -15.35 -33.79 -22.90
N ASN A 97 -16.32 -33.79 -21.98
CA ASN A 97 -16.83 -35.00 -21.39
C ASN A 97 -17.67 -35.72 -22.47
N SER A 98 -17.07 -36.69 -23.16
CA SER A 98 -17.75 -37.55 -24.13
C SER A 98 -18.66 -38.54 -23.41
N LEU A 99 -19.81 -38.08 -22.92
CA LEU A 99 -20.86 -38.95 -22.38
C LEU A 99 -22.22 -38.54 -22.93
N SER A 100 -22.51 -39.03 -24.13
CA SER A 100 -23.83 -39.29 -24.74
C SER A 100 -23.51 -39.84 -26.15
N ARG A 101 -23.81 -41.06 -26.56
CA ARG A 101 -24.98 -41.91 -26.29
C ARG A 101 -24.65 -43.33 -26.78
#